data_AF-A0A2V5LP09-F1
#
_entry.id   AF-A0A2V5LP09-F1
#
_cell.length_a   1.000
_cell.length_b   1.000
_cell.length_c   1.000
_cell.angle_alpha   90.00
_cell.angle_beta   90.00
_cell.angle_gamma   90.00
#
_symmetry.space_group_name_H-M   'P 1'
#
loop_
_entity.id
_entity.type
_entity.pdbx_description
1 polymer ?
#
loop_
_entity_poly.entity_id
_entity_poly.type
_entity_poly.pdbx_seq_one_letter_code
_entity_poly.pdbx_strand_id
1 'polypeptide(L)'
;MDAAGKLNILGSFDRLNATTTPVIHPQCALAIKLRFQRVEEGQKRIRITFIDQDGVTVMPNVDATVDVRIAGNEPSGAVSVVLNIQQLKLPRLDEEYSIDLAVDDRHEASAPLFVRRP
;
A
#
# COMPACT_ATOMS: atom_id res chain seq x y z
N MET A 1 -11.69 3.45 -13.43
CA MET A 1 -11.98 4.88 -13.23
C MET A 1 -11.74 5.17 -11.77
N ASP A 2 -10.50 5.53 -11.46
CA ASP A 2 -9.98 5.32 -10.12
C ASP A 2 -10.12 6.69 -9.42
N ALA A 3 -10.82 6.68 -8.28
CA ALA A 3 -11.35 7.84 -7.57
C ALA A 3 -12.49 8.66 -8.22
N ALA A 4 -12.98 8.32 -9.42
CA ALA A 4 -14.11 9.04 -10.08
C ALA A 4 -13.94 10.59 -10.10
N GLY A 5 -12.70 11.08 -10.30
CA GLY A 5 -12.38 12.52 -10.30
C GLY A 5 -12.26 13.16 -8.91
N LYS A 6 -12.29 12.37 -7.83
CA LYS A 6 -12.13 12.86 -6.46
C LYS A 6 -10.66 13.06 -6.11
N LEU A 7 -10.37 14.20 -5.49
CA LEU A 7 -9.08 14.47 -4.86
C LEU A 7 -8.96 13.66 -3.57
N ASN A 8 -7.86 12.92 -3.41
CA ASN A 8 -7.52 12.24 -2.16
C ASN A 8 -6.21 12.83 -1.61
N ILE A 9 -6.27 13.39 -0.41
CA ILE A 9 -5.11 13.89 0.33
C ILE A 9 -5.08 13.12 1.65
N LEU A 10 -4.11 12.21 1.78
CA LEU A 10 -3.80 11.52 3.02
C LEU A 10 -2.48 12.05 3.53
N GLY A 11 -2.44 12.45 4.80
CA GLY A 11 -1.17 12.72 5.48
C GLY A 11 -0.35 11.43 5.58
N SER A 12 0.95 11.50 5.32
CA SER A 12 1.87 10.37 5.53
C SER A 12 2.22 10.29 7.01
N PHE A 13 1.78 9.24 7.68
CA PHE A 13 2.25 8.87 9.01
C PHE A 13 2.72 7.42 8.95
N ASP A 14 3.88 7.18 9.55
CA ASP A 14 4.51 5.87 9.61
C ASP A 14 4.56 5.35 11.05
N ARG A 15 4.00 6.05 12.04
CA ARG A 15 4.11 5.67 13.46
C ARG A 15 2.75 5.44 14.10
N LEU A 16 2.59 4.28 14.74
CA LEU A 16 1.47 3.94 15.61
C LEU A 16 1.97 3.80 17.04
N ASN A 17 1.38 4.58 17.94
CA ASN A 17 1.65 4.43 19.37
C ASN A 17 0.71 3.40 19.98
N ALA A 18 1.27 2.40 20.67
CA ALA A 18 0.49 1.37 21.34
C ALA A 18 1.18 0.88 22.62
N THR A 19 0.39 0.49 23.61
CA THR A 19 0.86 -0.02 24.91
C THR A 19 0.68 -1.52 25.08
N THR A 20 -0.11 -2.16 24.22
CA THR A 20 -0.43 -3.60 24.28
C THR A 20 -0.45 -4.23 22.89
N THR A 21 -0.29 -5.56 22.84
CA THR A 21 -0.31 -6.35 21.59
C THR A 21 -1.32 -7.50 21.64
N PRO A 22 -1.88 -7.92 20.49
CA PRO A 22 -1.65 -7.35 19.16
C PRO A 22 -2.32 -5.97 19.04
N VAL A 23 -1.66 -5.04 18.35
CA VAL A 23 -2.28 -3.77 17.97
C VAL A 23 -3.33 -4.07 16.91
N ILE A 24 -4.57 -3.70 17.16
CA ILE A 24 -5.66 -3.79 16.20
C ILE A 24 -6.06 -2.36 15.83
N HIS A 25 -5.51 -1.86 14.72
CA HIS A 25 -5.89 -0.54 14.21
C HIS A 25 -7.19 -0.67 13.39
N PRO A 26 -8.26 0.05 13.74
CA PRO A 26 -9.60 -0.23 13.21
C PRO A 26 -9.71 -0.02 11.70
N GLN A 27 -9.06 1.01 11.17
CA GLN A 27 -9.06 1.36 9.76
C GLN A 27 -7.70 1.91 9.34
N CYS A 28 -7.09 1.34 8.31
CA CYS A 28 -5.87 1.83 7.68
C CYS A 28 -6.16 2.08 6.19
N ALA A 29 -5.74 3.22 5.66
CA ALA A 29 -5.88 3.54 4.24
C ALA A 29 -4.50 3.76 3.63
N LEU A 30 -4.20 3.05 2.54
CA LEU A 30 -2.99 3.24 1.76
C LEU A 30 -3.35 3.92 0.44
N ALA A 31 -2.80 5.12 0.21
CA ALA A 31 -2.93 5.82 -1.06
C ALA A 31 -1.62 5.70 -1.85
N ILE A 32 -1.74 5.20 -3.07
CA ILE A 32 -0.62 4.88 -3.95
C ILE A 32 -0.81 5.59 -5.27
N LYS A 33 0.24 6.22 -5.80
CA LYS A 33 0.25 6.78 -7.15
C LYS A 33 1.39 6.14 -7.94
N LEU A 34 1.04 5.39 -8.97
CA LEU A 34 1.99 4.66 -9.81
C LEU A 34 2.07 5.32 -11.18
N ARG A 35 3.29 5.41 -11.73
CA ARG A 35 3.51 5.87 -13.11
C ARG A 35 3.86 4.66 -13.97
N PHE A 36 3.23 4.58 -15.13
CA PHE A 36 3.46 3.54 -16.12
C PHE A 36 3.86 4.18 -17.46
N GLN A 37 4.78 3.56 -18.17
CA GLN A 37 5.11 3.89 -19.55
C GLN A 37 4.04 3.34 -20.50
N ARG A 38 3.94 3.91 -21.72
CA ARG A 38 3.01 3.45 -22.75
C ARG A 38 3.09 1.96 -23.06
N VAL A 39 4.29 1.40 -23.01
CA VAL A 39 4.52 -0.03 -23.25
C VAL A 39 3.97 -0.93 -22.13
N GLU A 40 3.61 -0.35 -20.98
CA GLU A 40 3.05 -1.04 -19.82
C GLU A 40 1.51 -0.91 -19.74
N GLU A 41 0.84 -0.39 -20.78
CA GLU A 41 -0.62 -0.34 -20.82
C GLU A 41 -1.28 -1.71 -20.65
N GLY A 42 -2.51 -1.68 -20.12
CA GLY A 42 -3.32 -2.87 -19.86
C GLY A 42 -3.47 -3.16 -18.37
N GLN A 43 -3.91 -4.38 -18.09
CA GLN A 43 -4.21 -4.81 -16.73
C GLN A 43 -2.93 -5.04 -15.93
N LYS A 44 -2.88 -4.47 -14.71
CA LYS A 44 -1.80 -4.65 -13.75
C LYS A 44 -2.33 -5.22 -12.45
N ARG A 45 -1.63 -6.22 -11.91
CA ARG A 45 -1.92 -6.79 -10.59
C ARG A 45 -1.06 -6.11 -9.54
N ILE A 46 -1.71 -5.45 -8.59
CA ILE A 46 -1.08 -4.83 -7.44
C ILE A 46 -1.23 -5.78 -6.25
N ARG A 47 -0.15 -5.99 -5.51
CA ARG A 47 -0.14 -6.71 -4.24
C ARG A 47 0.52 -5.87 -3.17
N ILE A 48 -0.14 -5.78 -2.01
CA ILE A 48 0.43 -5.23 -0.79
C ILE A 48 0.66 -6.36 0.22
N THR A 49 1.85 -6.39 0.80
CA THR A 49 2.22 -7.34 1.85
C THR A 49 2.73 -6.57 3.06
N PHE A 50 2.30 -6.99 4.25
CA PHE A 50 2.81 -6.47 5.52
C PHE A 50 3.77 -7.50 6.10
N ILE A 51 5.01 -7.08 6.31
CA ILE A 51 6.11 -7.95 6.72
C ILE A 51 6.69 -7.42 8.03
N ASP A 52 7.00 -8.30 8.97
CA ASP A 52 7.73 -7.96 10.19
C ASP A 52 9.26 -7.91 9.95
N GLN A 53 10.04 -7.59 10.98
CA GLN A 53 11.50 -7.47 10.85
C GLN A 53 12.20 -8.80 10.53
N ASP A 54 11.53 -9.94 10.75
CA ASP A 54 12.04 -11.29 10.49
C ASP A 54 11.71 -11.75 9.06
N GLY A 55 11.03 -10.92 8.27
CA GLY A 55 10.58 -11.30 6.92
C GLY A 55 9.26 -12.09 6.92
N VAL A 56 8.56 -12.18 8.04
CA VAL A 56 7.31 -12.93 8.17
C VAL A 56 6.13 -12.04 7.80
N THR A 57 5.26 -12.55 6.94
CA THR A 57 4.00 -11.88 6.61
C THR A 57 3.06 -11.89 7.81
N VAL A 58 2.62 -10.71 8.25
CA VAL A 58 1.78 -10.55 9.47
C VAL A 58 0.29 -10.44 9.19
N MET A 59 -0.11 -10.32 7.91
CA MET A 59 -1.50 -10.26 7.46
C MET A 59 -1.67 -10.92 6.09
N PRO A 60 -2.90 -11.35 5.71
CA PRO A 60 -3.18 -11.71 4.33
C PRO A 60 -2.79 -10.60 3.35
N ASN A 61 -2.31 -10.99 2.18
CA ASN A 61 -2.01 -10.05 1.10
C ASN A 61 -3.27 -9.29 0.70
N VAL A 62 -3.10 -8.00 0.37
CA VAL A 62 -4.14 -7.20 -0.25
C VAL A 62 -3.85 -7.15 -1.73
N ASP A 63 -4.65 -7.86 -2.53
CA ASP A 63 -4.54 -7.87 -3.98
C ASP A 63 -5.56 -6.91 -4.60
N ALA A 64 -5.13 -6.16 -5.61
CA ALA A 64 -5.97 -5.28 -6.42
C ALA A 64 -5.59 -5.38 -7.90
N THR A 65 -6.49 -4.96 -8.78
CA THR A 65 -6.24 -4.92 -10.22
C THR A 65 -6.58 -3.53 -10.74
N VAL A 66 -5.67 -2.96 -11.52
CA VAL A 66 -5.88 -1.66 -12.18
C VAL A 66 -5.74 -1.82 -13.69
N ASP A 67 -6.53 -1.05 -14.43
CA ASP A 67 -6.44 -0.97 -15.89
C ASP A 67 -5.71 0.33 -16.25
N VAL A 68 -4.46 0.19 -16.71
CA VAL A 68 -3.60 1.31 -17.09
C VAL A 68 -3.92 1.73 -18.52
N ARG A 69 -4.43 2.95 -18.66
CA ARG A 69 -4.72 3.58 -19.94
C ARG A 69 -4.05 4.94 -20.01
N ILE A 70 -3.29 5.18 -21.07
CA ILE A 70 -2.52 6.41 -21.27
C ILE A 70 -3.20 7.23 -22.37
N ALA A 71 -3.52 8.48 -22.05
CA ALA A 71 -4.29 9.32 -22.95
C ALA A 71 -3.47 9.76 -24.18
N GLY A 72 -4.14 9.80 -25.34
CA GLY A 72 -3.60 10.40 -26.56
C GLY A 72 -2.25 9.81 -26.98
N ASN A 73 -1.25 10.67 -27.18
CA ASN A 73 0.12 10.27 -27.56
C ASN A 73 1.15 10.49 -26.43
N GLU A 74 0.70 10.57 -25.17
CA GLU A 74 1.59 10.73 -24.02
C GLU A 74 2.50 9.52 -23.80
N PRO A 75 3.78 9.70 -23.43
CA PRO A 75 4.73 8.59 -23.25
C PRO A 75 4.46 7.79 -21.97
N SER A 76 3.79 8.37 -20.98
CA SER A 76 3.48 7.73 -19.70
C SER A 76 2.19 8.28 -19.10
N GLY A 77 1.59 7.53 -18.20
CA GLY A 77 0.42 7.95 -17.41
C GLY A 77 0.56 7.55 -15.95
N ALA A 78 -0.35 8.04 -15.11
CA ALA A 78 -0.38 7.69 -13.70
C ALA A 78 -1.75 7.17 -13.28
N VAL A 79 -1.74 6.16 -12.41
CA VAL A 79 -2.93 5.61 -11.77
C VAL A 79 -2.85 5.85 -10.27
N SER A 80 -3.97 6.24 -9.67
CA SER A 80 -4.10 6.43 -8.22
C SER A 80 -4.96 5.32 -7.63
N VAL A 81 -4.44 4.62 -6.63
CA VAL A 81 -5.11 3.50 -5.96
C VAL A 81 -5.27 3.82 -4.48
N VAL A 82 -6.42 3.51 -3.93
CA VAL A 82 -6.71 3.64 -2.50
C VAL A 82 -7.15 2.28 -1.98
N LEU A 83 -6.38 1.70 -1.09
CA LEU A 83 -6.67 0.43 -0.45
C LEU A 83 -7.10 0.69 0.99
N ASN A 84 -8.30 0.22 1.34
CA ASN A 84 -8.81 0.31 2.70
C ASN A 84 -8.66 -1.04 3.38
N ILE A 85 -7.99 -1.04 4.52
CA ILE A 85 -7.66 -2.22 5.32
C ILE A 85 -8.38 -2.06 6.64
N GLN A 86 -9.32 -2.96 6.91
CA GLN A 86 -10.03 -3.01 8.18
C GLN A 86 -9.27 -3.92 9.13
N GLN A 87 -9.21 -3.53 10.41
CA GLN A 87 -8.61 -4.35 11.47
C GLN A 87 -7.15 -4.74 11.18
N LEU A 88 -6.31 -3.77 10.83
CA LEU A 88 -4.86 -3.97 10.67
C LEU A 88 -4.29 -4.54 11.97
N LYS A 89 -3.72 -5.75 11.89
CA LYS A 89 -3.20 -6.49 13.04
C LYS A 89 -1.68 -6.48 13.04
N LEU A 90 -1.08 -5.91 14.09
CA LEU A 90 0.37 -5.83 14.26
C LEU A 90 0.75 -6.54 15.57
N PRO A 91 1.45 -7.68 15.52
CA PRO A 91 1.60 -8.59 16.66
C PRO A 91 2.58 -8.11 17.74
N ARG A 92 3.50 -7.20 17.42
CA ARG A 92 4.64 -6.83 18.26
C ARG A 92 4.77 -5.31 18.41
N LEU A 93 5.25 -4.88 19.58
CA LEU A 93 5.62 -3.49 19.89
C LEU A 93 7.11 -3.25 19.63
N ASP A 94 7.49 -1.97 19.56
CA ASP A 94 8.87 -1.51 19.36
C ASP A 94 9.54 -2.05 18.10
N GLU A 95 8.72 -2.33 17.09
CA GLU A 95 9.12 -2.95 15.84
C GLU A 95 8.83 -2.06 14.63
N GLU A 96 9.59 -2.26 13.57
CA GLU A 96 9.33 -1.74 12.24
C GLU A 96 8.74 -2.86 11.38
N TYR A 97 7.60 -2.58 10.77
CA TYR A 97 7.01 -3.41 9.74
C TYR A 97 7.29 -2.79 8.38
N SER A 98 7.47 -3.62 7.35
CA SER A 98 7.50 -3.18 5.96
C SER A 98 6.13 -3.35 5.31
N ILE A 99 5.68 -2.32 4.61
CA ILE A 99 4.53 -2.36 3.71
C ILE A 99 5.10 -2.43 2.28
N ASP A 100 5.12 -3.63 1.72
CA ASP A 100 5.70 -3.90 0.42
C ASP A 100 4.64 -3.80 -0.67
N LEU A 101 4.98 -3.07 -1.73
CA LEU A 101 4.22 -2.97 -2.96
C LEU A 101 4.88 -3.82 -4.04
N ALA A 102 4.10 -4.72 -4.65
CA ALA A 102 4.45 -5.40 -5.88
C ALA A 102 3.46 -5.12 -7.02
N VAL A 103 3.98 -5.02 -8.24
CA VAL A 103 3.21 -4.92 -9.49
C VAL A 103 3.62 -6.07 -10.41
N ASP A 104 2.65 -6.84 -10.88
CA ASP A 104 2.88 -8.02 -11.74
C ASP A 104 3.96 -8.97 -11.15
N ASP A 105 3.84 -9.24 -9.84
CA ASP A 105 4.76 -10.08 -9.04
C ASP A 105 6.21 -9.55 -8.91
N ARG A 106 6.50 -8.33 -9.39
CA ARG A 106 7.76 -7.62 -9.15
C ARG A 106 7.61 -6.66 -7.98
N HIS A 107 8.55 -6.72 -7.02
CA HIS A 107 8.63 -5.72 -5.95
C HIS A 107 9.04 -4.36 -6.51
N GLU A 108 8.29 -3.31 -6.16
CA GLU A 108 8.48 -1.95 -6.67
C GLU A 108 8.90 -0.97 -5.58
N ALA A 109 8.38 -1.12 -4.36
CA ALA A 109 8.65 -0.20 -3.27
C ALA A 109 8.30 -0.81 -1.90
N SER A 110 8.86 -0.21 -0.86
CA SER A 110 8.52 -0.50 0.53
C SER A 110 8.32 0.81 1.30
N ALA A 111 7.37 0.81 2.22
CA ALA A 111 7.16 1.91 3.17
C ALA A 111 7.23 1.37 4.61
N PRO A 112 7.88 2.09 5.54
CA PRO A 112 7.96 1.65 6.92
C PRO A 112 6.65 1.91 7.68
N LEU A 113 6.38 1.07 8.67
CA LEU A 113 5.36 1.29 9.70
C LEU A 113 5.94 0.91 11.06
N PHE A 114 6.19 1.91 11.89
CA PHE A 114 6.72 1.80 13.23
C PHE A 114 5.61 1.64 14.26
N VAL A 115 5.66 0.57 15.06
CA VAL A 115 4.84 0.44 16.27
C VAL A 115 5.72 0.73 17.47
N ARG A 116 5.34 1.71 18.28
CA ARG A 116 6.18 2.23 19.37
C ARG A 116 5.35 2.45 20.62
N ARG A 117 5.97 2.33 21.79
CA ARG A 117 5.34 2.85 23.00
C ARG A 117 5.33 4.39 22.97
N PRO A 118 4.29 5.03 23.54
CA PRO A 118 4.20 6.48 23.66
C PRO A 118 5.34 7.06 24.50
#